data_AF-A0A7R9RG97-F1
#
_entry.id   AF-A0A7R9RG97-F1
#
_cell.length_a   1.000
_cell.length_b   1.000
_cell.length_c   1.000
_cell.angle_alpha   90.00
_cell.angle_beta   90.00
_cell.angle_gamma   90.00
#
_symmetry.space_group_name_H-M   'P 1'
#
loop_
_entity.id
_entity.type
_entity.pdbx_description
1 polymer ?
#
loop_
_entity_poly.entity_id
_entity_poly.type
_entity_poly.pdbx_seq_one_letter_code
_entity_poly.pdbx_strand_id
1 'polypeptide(L)'
;ILYKKGDNTEIKNYRPINITTTDYKIISKILTSRIKTILEKIISKTQKAGIKGRKTEQLGRIYDQLYREGVALFSVDQEKAFDRVNRELLYKIMEKMGIPKEFIHK
;
A
#
# COMPACT_ATOMS: atom_id res chain seq x y z
N ILE A 1 6.39 17.64 -9.05
CA ILE A 1 5.24 16.79 -9.47
C ILE A 1 5.71 15.85 -10.57
N LEU A 2 5.13 14.64 -10.71
CA LEU A 2 5.54 13.66 -11.73
C LEU A 2 4.36 13.33 -12.64
N TYR A 3 4.51 13.50 -13.94
CA TYR A 3 3.49 13.12 -14.92
C TYR A 3 3.34 11.59 -14.97
N LYS A 4 2.09 11.09 -14.96
CA LYS A 4 1.78 9.64 -14.94
C LYS A 4 1.41 9.12 -16.33
N LYS A 5 0.33 9.64 -16.93
CA LYS A 5 -0.22 9.28 -18.27
C LYS A 5 -1.44 10.16 -18.59
N GLY A 6 -1.84 10.27 -19.86
CA GLY A 6 -3.04 11.01 -20.28
C GLY A 6 -2.76 12.44 -20.75
N ASP A 7 -3.76 13.31 -20.78
CA ASP A 7 -3.56 14.72 -21.15
C ASP A 7 -2.68 15.43 -20.11
N ASN A 8 -1.62 16.11 -20.56
CA ASN A 8 -0.69 16.82 -19.69
C ASN A 8 -1.21 18.17 -19.19
N THR A 9 -2.36 18.64 -19.69
CA THR A 9 -3.04 19.84 -19.19
C THR A 9 -3.91 19.54 -17.97
N GLU A 10 -4.29 18.27 -17.75
CA GLU A 10 -5.12 17.85 -16.63
C GLU A 10 -4.30 17.54 -15.37
N ILE A 11 -4.51 18.31 -14.30
CA ILE A 11 -3.75 18.15 -13.03
C ILE A 11 -3.89 16.76 -12.39
N LYS A 12 -5.01 16.05 -12.61
CA LYS A 12 -5.23 14.68 -12.10
C LYS A 12 -4.26 13.65 -12.68
N ASN A 13 -3.63 13.95 -13.82
CA ASN A 13 -2.67 13.09 -14.50
C ASN A 13 -1.25 13.22 -13.93
N TYR A 14 -1.07 14.07 -12.91
CA TYR A 14 0.18 14.24 -12.18
C TYR A 14 0.10 13.60 -10.79
N ARG A 15 1.23 13.03 -10.36
CA ARG A 15 1.46 12.54 -9.01
C ARG A 15 2.24 13.59 -8.21
N PRO A 16 1.70 14.09 -7.09
CA PRO A 16 2.48 14.83 -6.12
C PRO A 16 3.64 13.96 -5.61
N ILE A 17 4.82 14.56 -5.45
CA ILE A 17 5.96 13.92 -4.79
C ILE A 17 6.31 14.78 -3.60
N ASN A 18 6.24 14.20 -2.41
CA ASN A 18 6.68 14.85 -1.18
C ASN A 18 8.18 14.60 -1.02
N ILE A 19 8.98 15.65 -1.20
CA ILE A 19 10.42 15.59 -0.89
C ILE A 19 10.56 15.78 0.61
N THR A 20 11.02 14.74 1.30
CA THR A 20 11.21 14.74 2.75
C THR A 20 12.69 14.86 3.11
N THR A 21 12.96 15.42 4.29
CA THR A 21 14.33 15.53 4.84
C THR A 21 14.94 14.16 5.09
N THR A 22 16.27 14.09 5.12
CA THR A 22 17.00 12.84 5.41
C THR A 22 16.61 12.26 6.78
N ASP A 23 16.47 13.12 7.80
CA ASP A 23 16.08 12.69 9.14
C ASP A 23 14.71 12.00 9.14
N TYR A 24 13.74 12.59 8.44
CA TYR A 24 12.43 11.98 8.28
C TYR A 24 12.51 10.61 7.59
N LYS A 25 13.34 10.48 6.55
CA LYS A 25 13.53 9.21 5.84
C LYS A 25 14.16 8.15 6.75
N ILE A 26 15.14 8.53 7.58
CA ILE A 26 15.77 7.62 8.55
C ILE A 26 14.73 7.12 9.54
N ILE A 27 13.97 8.02 10.17
CA ILE A 27 12.93 7.65 11.13
C ILE A 27 11.88 6.76 10.47
N SER A 28 11.37 7.16 9.30
CA SER A 28 10.38 6.38 8.53
C SER A 28 10.90 4.98 8.18
N LYS A 29 12.18 4.85 7.83
CA LYS A 29 12.80 3.55 7.56
C LYS A 29 12.87 2.67 8.81
N ILE A 30 13.23 3.23 9.96
CA ILE A 30 13.27 2.52 11.24
C ILE A 30 11.86 2.01 11.60
N LEU A 31 10.85 2.89 11.53
CA LEU A 31 9.46 2.52 11.78
C LEU A 31 8.97 1.42 10.86
N THR A 32 9.22 1.57 9.55
CA THR A 32 8.87 0.57 8.55
C THR A 32 9.54 -0.78 8.83
N SER A 33 10.80 -0.79 9.25
CA SER A 33 11.53 -2.01 9.60
C SER A 33 10.90 -2.74 10.79
N ARG A 34 10.49 -1.99 11.82
CA ARG A 34 9.82 -2.54 13.01
C ARG A 34 8.44 -3.08 12.68
N ILE A 35 7.62 -2.34 11.93
CA ILE A 35 6.26 -2.79 11.56
C ILE A 35 6.31 -4.02 10.63
N LYS A 36 7.33 -4.13 9.78
CA LYS A 36 7.48 -5.30 8.88
C LYS A 36 7.55 -6.63 9.61
N THR A 37 8.08 -6.69 10.84
CA THR A 37 8.21 -7.95 11.58
C THR A 37 6.86 -8.54 12.01
N ILE A 38 5.83 -7.70 12.15
CA ILE A 38 4.48 -8.11 12.53
C ILE A 38 3.53 -8.19 11.33
N LEU A 39 3.79 -7.45 10.24
CA LEU A 39 2.92 -7.40 9.05
C LEU A 39 2.63 -8.78 8.47
N GLU A 40 3.61 -9.69 8.45
CA GLU A 40 3.41 -11.05 7.91
C GLU A 40 2.40 -11.87 8.72
N LYS A 41 2.25 -11.60 10.02
CA LYS A 41 1.33 -12.31 10.92
C LYS A 41 -0.10 -11.76 10.83
N ILE A 42 -0.25 -10.46 10.59
CA ILE A 42 -1.54 -9.74 10.64
C ILE A 42 -2.18 -9.54 9.27
N ILE A 43 -1.40 -9.59 8.18
CA ILE A 43 -1.90 -9.42 6.82
C ILE A 43 -2.15 -10.78 6.14
N SER A 44 -3.33 -10.91 5.53
CA SER A 44 -3.75 -12.10 4.76
C SER A 44 -2.65 -12.59 3.80
N LYS A 45 -2.49 -13.91 3.68
CA LYS A 45 -1.55 -14.57 2.76
C LYS A 45 -1.81 -14.22 1.27
N THR A 46 -3.01 -13.74 0.95
CA THR A 46 -3.39 -13.33 -0.41
C THR A 46 -2.79 -11.98 -0.81
N GLN A 47 -2.48 -11.09 0.13
CA GLN A 47 -1.80 -9.82 -0.16
C GLN A 47 -0.37 -10.09 -0.65
N LYS A 48 -0.09 -9.77 -1.92
CA LYS A 48 1.24 -10.00 -2.52
C LYS A 48 2.12 -8.76 -2.47
N ALA A 49 1.57 -7.58 -2.79
CA ALA A 49 2.35 -6.35 -2.86
C ALA A 49 2.67 -5.79 -1.46
N GLY A 50 3.88 -5.25 -1.30
CA GLY A 50 4.31 -4.52 -0.09
C GLY A 50 4.76 -5.40 1.08
N ILE A 51 4.71 -6.72 0.96
CA ILE A 51 5.15 -7.67 2.00
C ILE A 51 6.46 -8.34 1.55
N LYS A 52 7.43 -8.42 2.46
CA LYS A 52 8.73 -9.05 2.17
C LYS A 52 8.52 -10.52 1.80
N GLY A 53 9.26 -11.01 0.82
CA GLY A 53 9.21 -12.41 0.38
C GLY A 53 7.97 -12.81 -0.44
N ARG A 54 6.98 -11.92 -0.63
CA ARG A 54 5.81 -12.18 -1.48
C ARG A 54 6.01 -11.55 -2.86
N LYS A 55 5.77 -12.32 -3.92
CA LYS A 55 5.95 -11.88 -5.31
C LYS A 55 4.62 -11.59 -5.97
N THR A 56 4.48 -10.39 -6.54
CA THR A 56 3.29 -9.97 -7.29
C THR A 56 3.12 -10.76 -8.59
N GLU A 57 4.21 -11.27 -9.17
CA GLU A 57 4.24 -12.14 -10.35
C GLU A 57 3.34 -13.38 -10.20
N GLN A 58 3.18 -13.90 -8.97
CA GLN A 58 2.30 -15.04 -8.70
C GLN A 58 0.83 -14.73 -8.99
N LEU A 59 0.42 -13.45 -8.97
CA LEU A 59 -0.96 -13.07 -9.28
C LEU A 59 -1.31 -13.35 -10.74
N GLY A 60 -0.39 -13.15 -11.68
CA GLY A 60 -0.63 -13.41 -13.10
C GLY A 60 -1.03 -14.86 -13.36
N ARG A 61 -0.33 -15.80 -12.72
CA ARG A 61 -0.65 -17.24 -12.82
C ARG A 61 -2.04 -17.58 -12.27
N ILE A 62 -2.44 -16.93 -11.17
CA ILE A 62 -3.78 -17.09 -10.59
C ILE A 62 -4.84 -16.56 -11.56
N TYR A 63 -4.60 -15.40 -12.18
CA TYR A 63 -5.49 -14.84 -13.19
C TYR A 63 -5.66 -15.76 -14.40
N ASP A 64 -4.55 -16.28 -14.94
CA ASP A 64 -4.59 -17.19 -16.10
C ASP A 64 -5.36 -18.47 -15.79
N GLN A 65 -5.21 -19.02 -14.57
CA GLN A 65 -5.95 -20.19 -14.13
C GLN A 65 -7.45 -19.90 -14.01
N LEU A 66 -7.83 -18.83 -13.29
CA LEU A 66 -9.23 -18.46 -13.09
C LEU A 66 -9.94 -18.14 -14.42
N TYR A 67 -9.22 -17.54 -15.36
CA TYR A 67 -9.72 -17.31 -16.71
C TYR A 67 -10.05 -18.62 -17.44
N ARG A 68 -9.19 -19.64 -17.35
CA ARG A 68 -9.44 -20.96 -17.95
C ARG A 68 -10.61 -21.69 -17.29
N GLU A 69 -10.82 -21.47 -16.00
CA GLU A 69 -11.94 -22.05 -15.23
C GLU A 69 -13.27 -21.32 -15.50
N GLY A 70 -13.29 -20.28 -16.34
CA GLY A 70 -14.52 -19.53 -16.67
C GLY A 70 -15.02 -18.68 -15.50
N VAL A 71 -14.17 -18.34 -14.54
CA VAL A 71 -14.52 -17.54 -13.36
C VAL A 71 -14.54 -16.06 -13.73
N ALA A 72 -15.62 -15.36 -13.36
CA ALA A 72 -15.70 -13.92 -13.50
C ALA A 72 -14.74 -13.22 -12.51
N LEU A 73 -13.94 -12.28 -13.01
CA LEU A 73 -12.98 -11.52 -12.22
C LEU A 73 -13.44 -10.08 -12.05
N PHE A 74 -13.51 -9.60 -10.81
CA PHE A 74 -13.81 -8.22 -10.48
C PHE A 74 -12.55 -7.49 -10.05
N SER A 75 -12.11 -6.53 -10.87
CA SER A 75 -10.90 -5.74 -10.64
C SER A 75 -11.26 -4.34 -10.17
N VAL A 76 -10.77 -3.95 -8.99
CA VAL A 76 -10.98 -2.62 -8.40
C VAL A 76 -9.64 -1.91 -8.24
N ASP A 77 -9.53 -0.71 -8.78
CA ASP A 77 -8.40 0.20 -8.55
C ASP A 77 -8.87 1.43 -7.76
N GLN A 78 -8.06 1.86 -6.78
CA GLN A 78 -8.37 3.03 -5.96
C GLN A 78 -7.68 4.27 -6.53
N GLU A 79 -8.49 5.25 -6.93
CA GLU A 79 -7.98 6.53 -7.39
C GLU A 79 -7.28 7.28 -6.23
N LYS A 80 -6.01 7.64 -6.43
CA LYS A 80 -5.18 8.39 -5.45
C LYS A 80 -5.20 7.75 -4.05
N ALA A 81 -5.01 6.44 -3.98
CA ALA A 81 -5.10 5.64 -2.75
C ALA A 81 -4.34 6.23 -1.55
N PHE A 82 -3.12 6.78 -1.74
CA PHE A 82 -2.34 7.38 -0.64
C PHE A 82 -2.86 8.74 -0.19
N ASP A 83 -3.43 9.54 -1.10
CA ASP A 83 -3.94 10.87 -0.80
C ASP A 83 -5.32 10.82 -0.14
N ARG A 84 -6.07 9.72 -0.37
CA ARG A 84 -7.45 9.52 0.13
C ARG A 84 -7.55 8.67 1.39
N VAL A 85 -6.44 8.34 2.05
CA VAL A 85 -6.49 7.55 3.30
C VAL A 85 -7.11 8.38 4.43
N ASN A 86 -8.21 7.89 5.01
CA ASN A 86 -8.73 8.45 6.26
C ASN A 86 -7.78 8.08 7.42
N ARG A 87 -7.10 9.09 7.97
CA ARG A 87 -6.08 8.90 9.00
C ARG A 87 -6.66 8.39 10.32
N GLU A 88 -7.83 8.88 10.73
CA GLU A 88 -8.48 8.44 11.96
C GLU A 88 -8.84 6.96 11.89
N LEU A 89 -9.37 6.50 10.75
CA LEU A 89 -9.65 5.09 10.51
C LEU A 89 -8.37 4.26 10.48
N LEU A 90 -7.32 4.76 9.82
CA LEU A 90 -6.02 4.08 9.79
C LEU A 90 -5.48 3.86 11.21
N TYR A 91 -5.53 4.88 12.06
CA TYR A 91 -5.08 4.78 13.45
C TYR A 91 -5.89 3.77 14.25
N LYS A 92 -7.22 3.77 14.13
CA LYS A 92 -8.10 2.77 14.76
C LYS A 92 -7.77 1.34 14.31
N ILE A 93 -7.45 1.15 13.02
CA ILE A 93 -7.03 -0.15 12.48
C ILE A 93 -5.67 -0.55 13.09
N MET A 94 -4.70 0.36 13.12
CA MET A 94 -3.38 0.09 13.70
C MET A 94 -3.46 -0.31 15.17
N GLU A 95 -4.33 0.35 15.96
CA GLU A 95 -4.58 -0.01 17.36
C GLU A 95 -5.17 -1.42 17.47
N LYS A 96 -6.18 -1.75 16.64
CA LYS A 96 -6.76 -3.10 16.59
C LYS A 96 -5.77 -4.18 16.16
N MET A 97 -4.78 -3.83 15.34
CA MET A 97 -3.70 -4.72 14.93
C MET A 97 -2.63 -4.93 16.02
N GLY A 98 -2.77 -4.26 17.19
CA GLY A 98 -1.83 -4.37 18.29
C GLY A 98 -0.55 -3.56 18.09
N ILE A 99 -0.55 -2.56 17.20
CA ILE A 99 0.57 -1.63 17.07
C ILE A 99 0.60 -0.73 18.31
N PRO A 100 1.76 -0.56 18.99
CA PRO A 100 1.83 0.26 20.19
C PRO A 100 1.49 1.73 19.92
N LYS A 101 0.83 2.40 20.88
CA LYS A 101 0.30 3.77 20.71
C LYS A 101 1.39 4.80 20.41
N GLU A 102 2.61 4.56 20.87
CA GLU A 102 3.81 5.37 20.61
C GLU A 102 4.16 5.44 19.11
N PHE A 103 3.64 4.50 18.31
CA PHE A 103 3.79 4.47 16.85
C PHE A 103 2.58 4.99 16.08
N ILE A 104 1.46 5.25 16.75
CA ILE A 104 0.18 5.63 16.14
C ILE A 104 -0.11 7.12 16.39
N HIS A 105 0.12 7.57 17.61
CA HIS A 105 -0.20 8.92 18.05
C HIS A 105 1.08 9.72 18.26
N LYS A 106 1.11 10.92 17.66
CA LYS A 106 2.11 11.95 17.94
C LYS A 106 1.38 13.26 18.17
#